data_AF-A0A7S2MHK0-F1
#
_entry.id   AF-A0A7S2MHK0-F1
#
_cell.length_a   1.000
_cell.length_b   1.000
_cell.length_c   1.000
_cell.angle_alpha   90.00
_cell.angle_beta   90.00
_cell.angle_gamma   90.00
#
_symmetry.space_group_name_H-M   'P 1'
#
loop_
_entity.id
_entity.type
_entity.pdbx_description
1 polymer ?
#
loop_
_entity_poly.entity_id
_entity_poly.type
_entity_poly.pdbx_seq_one_letter_code
_entity_poly.pdbx_strand_id
1 'polypeptide(L)'
;DEADADVCLATYKLDLPCSWVLRLLRMTCLKDAEAYHVGVSLYGREWAFFGGTDGTGVRYLRPGAWAPSLLHEFRLGRTRLTELDVNDLIKELEDAWPSCGYRLLSRNCCHFAGEFCDRLGVGPLPDAVMRLD
;
A
#
# COMPACT_ATOMS: atom_id res chain seq x y z
N ASP A 1 -6.66 -3.77 -27.93
CA ASP A 1 -5.67 -3.11 -27.07
C ASP A 1 -6.12 -3.21 -25.61
N GLU A 2 -5.67 -4.24 -24.87
CA GLU A 2 -6.04 -4.49 -23.45
C GLU A 2 -4.97 -4.01 -22.45
N ALA A 3 -3.88 -3.43 -22.95
CA ALA A 3 -2.69 -3.05 -22.21
C ALA A 3 -2.68 -1.55 -21.87
N ASP A 4 -3.66 -1.10 -21.09
CA ASP A 4 -3.70 0.29 -20.63
C ASP A 4 -4.70 0.49 -19.47
N ALA A 5 -4.22 0.62 -18.23
CA ALA A 5 -5.08 0.85 -17.05
C ALA A 5 -4.58 2.01 -16.19
N ASP A 6 -5.53 2.82 -15.69
CA ASP A 6 -5.25 3.84 -14.68
C ASP A 6 -4.78 3.18 -13.38
N VAL A 7 -3.71 3.73 -12.81
CA VAL A 7 -3.17 3.35 -11.50
C VAL A 7 -3.44 4.49 -10.53
N CYS A 8 -4.13 4.18 -9.45
CA CYS A 8 -4.41 5.10 -8.35
C CYS A 8 -3.76 4.62 -7.06
N LEU A 9 -3.46 5.55 -6.16
CA LEU A 9 -3.02 5.26 -4.80
C LEU A 9 -3.96 5.93 -3.81
N ALA A 10 -4.49 5.13 -2.89
CA ALA A 10 -5.37 5.59 -1.83
C ALA A 10 -4.61 5.59 -0.50
N THR A 11 -4.84 6.63 0.30
CA THR A 11 -4.34 6.75 1.67
C THR A 11 -5.53 6.77 2.62
N TYR A 12 -5.46 6.01 3.71
CA TYR A 12 -6.53 5.90 4.69
C TYR A 12 -6.01 6.19 6.08
N LYS A 13 -6.86 6.81 6.90
CA LYS A 13 -6.59 6.97 8.33
C LYS A 13 -6.90 5.67 9.04
N LEU A 14 -5.94 5.11 9.77
CA LEU A 14 -6.22 4.02 10.68
C LEU A 14 -6.78 4.60 11.99
N ASP A 15 -8.05 4.31 12.25
CA ASP A 15 -8.66 4.58 13.55
C ASP A 15 -8.14 3.53 14.55
N LEU A 16 -6.96 3.78 15.12
CA LEU A 16 -6.44 2.94 16.18
C LEU A 16 -7.28 3.16 17.45
N PRO A 17 -7.90 2.11 18.02
CA PRO A 17 -8.88 2.22 19.11
C PRO A 17 -8.26 2.68 20.45
N CYS A 18 -6.95 2.89 20.52
CA CYS A 18 -6.21 3.06 21.76
C CYS A 18 -5.22 4.22 21.67
N SER A 19 -5.61 5.35 22.26
CA SER A 19 -4.79 6.56 22.38
C SER A 19 -3.42 6.31 23.00
N TRP A 20 -3.24 5.26 23.80
CA TRP A 20 -1.95 4.91 24.41
C TRP A 20 -0.95 4.30 23.42
N VAL A 21 -1.40 3.56 22.41
CA VAL A 21 -0.52 3.04 21.33
C VAL A 21 -0.02 4.20 20.48
N LEU A 22 -0.92 5.10 20.09
CA LEU A 22 -0.56 6.35 19.41
C LEU A 22 0.36 7.22 20.27
N ARG A 23 0.13 7.29 21.58
CA ARG A 23 0.96 8.06 22.53
C ARG A 23 2.34 7.43 22.73
N LEU A 24 2.46 6.11 22.70
CA LEU A 24 3.73 5.39 22.76
C LEU A 24 4.54 5.59 21.48
N LEU A 25 3.91 5.47 20.29
CA LEU A 25 4.54 5.76 19.00
C LEU A 25 5.05 7.21 18.93
N ARG A 26 4.26 8.19 19.43
CA ARG A 26 4.67 9.60 19.54
C ARG A 26 5.83 9.86 20.51
N MET A 27 6.05 8.99 21.50
CA MET A 27 7.16 9.11 22.46
C MET A 27 8.47 8.51 21.94
N THR A 28 8.45 7.67 20.89
CA THR A 28 9.62 6.91 20.42
C THR A 28 10.25 7.44 19.12
N CYS A 29 10.54 8.75 19.02
CA CYS A 29 11.13 9.41 17.84
C CYS A 29 10.22 9.59 16.60
N LEU A 30 8.94 9.22 16.67
CA LEU A 30 7.97 9.40 15.57
C LEU A 30 6.89 10.42 15.98
N LYS A 31 7.30 11.68 16.14
CA LYS A 31 6.43 12.74 16.70
C LYS A 31 5.24 13.08 15.79
N ASP A 32 5.34 12.75 14.50
CA ASP A 32 4.35 13.07 13.46
C ASP A 32 3.73 11.83 12.78
N ALA A 33 4.03 10.60 13.25
CA ALA A 33 3.47 9.39 12.67
C ALA A 33 1.98 9.26 13.02
N GLU A 34 1.11 9.71 12.12
CA GLU A 34 -0.25 9.23 12.05
C GLU A 34 -0.24 7.85 11.38
N ALA A 35 -0.94 6.87 11.97
CA ALA A 35 -1.00 5.54 11.40
C ALA A 35 -1.86 5.60 10.12
N TYR A 36 -1.20 5.49 8.97
CA TYR A 36 -1.85 5.50 7.68
C TYR A 36 -1.73 4.14 7.01
N HIS A 37 -2.77 3.80 6.25
CA HIS A 37 -2.75 2.68 5.34
C HIS A 37 -2.67 3.19 3.90
N VAL A 38 -1.92 2.50 3.06
CA VAL A 38 -1.79 2.82 1.64
C VAL A 38 -2.16 1.60 0.81
N GLY A 39 -2.97 1.82 -0.23
CA GLY A 39 -3.34 0.82 -1.21
C GLY A 39 -3.17 1.35 -2.63
N VAL A 40 -2.77 0.47 -3.55
CA VAL A 40 -2.60 0.80 -4.98
C VAL A 40 -3.69 0.09 -5.78
N SER A 41 -4.50 0.85 -6.52
CA SER A 41 -5.63 0.33 -7.27
C SER A 41 -5.44 0.40 -8.78
N LEU A 42 -5.79 -0.71 -9.44
CA LEU A 42 -5.83 -0.90 -10.89
C LEU A 42 -6.67 -2.15 -11.19
N TYR A 43 -7.26 -2.24 -12.39
CA TYR A 43 -8.10 -3.38 -12.80
C TYR A 43 -9.19 -3.77 -11.77
N GLY A 44 -9.79 -2.77 -11.11
CA GLY A 44 -10.86 -2.96 -10.13
C GLY A 44 -10.44 -3.62 -8.81
N ARG A 45 -9.13 -3.79 -8.58
CA ARG A 45 -8.56 -4.34 -7.34
C ARG A 45 -7.64 -3.29 -6.70
N GLU A 46 -7.71 -3.18 -5.39
CA GLU A 46 -6.79 -2.36 -4.60
C GLU A 46 -5.90 -3.24 -3.75
N TRP A 47 -4.61 -3.22 -4.07
CA TRP A 47 -3.57 -4.06 -3.51
C TRP A 47 -2.84 -3.36 -2.38
N ALA A 48 -2.53 -4.12 -1.34
CA ALA A 48 -1.84 -3.61 -0.18
C ALA A 48 -1.12 -4.73 0.59
N PHE A 49 -0.15 -4.33 1.42
CA PHE A 49 0.65 -5.25 2.24
C PHE A 49 0.27 -5.17 3.73
N PHE A 50 0.10 -6.34 4.35
CA PHE A 50 -0.30 -6.51 5.75
C PHE A 50 0.58 -7.51 6.49
N GLY A 51 0.70 -7.29 7.79
CA GLY A 51 1.34 -8.24 8.71
C GLY A 51 0.41 -9.39 9.09
N GLY A 52 1.01 -10.56 9.35
CA GLY A 52 0.33 -11.77 9.79
C GLY A 52 1.33 -12.85 10.19
N THR A 53 0.84 -14.01 10.66
CA THR A 53 1.72 -15.10 11.10
C THR A 53 2.22 -15.95 9.95
N ASP A 54 1.39 -16.20 8.94
CA ASP A 54 1.66 -17.15 7.86
C ASP A 54 1.17 -16.63 6.49
N GLY A 55 1.79 -17.13 5.41
CA GLY A 55 1.42 -16.84 4.03
C GLY A 55 1.90 -15.47 3.49
N THR A 56 1.35 -15.07 2.34
CA THR A 56 1.61 -13.76 1.73
C THR A 56 1.01 -12.63 2.58
N GLY A 57 1.68 -11.49 2.63
CA GLY A 57 1.13 -10.25 3.18
C GLY A 57 0.44 -9.39 2.12
N VAL A 58 0.61 -9.72 0.83
CA VAL A 58 -0.07 -9.04 -0.28
C VAL A 58 -1.53 -9.49 -0.30
N ARG A 59 -2.43 -8.53 -0.26
CA ARG A 59 -3.88 -8.75 -0.27
C ARG A 59 -4.54 -7.71 -1.15
N TYR A 60 -5.75 -8.00 -1.61
CA TYR A 60 -6.56 -7.02 -2.32
C TYR A 60 -8.00 -6.97 -1.80
N LEU A 61 -8.59 -5.79 -1.91
CA LEU A 61 -10.03 -5.57 -1.80
C LEU A 61 -10.53 -4.76 -3.01
N ARG A 62 -11.81 -4.41 -3.01
CA ARG A 62 -12.31 -3.39 -3.93
C ARG A 62 -11.73 -2.03 -3.53
N PRO A 63 -11.50 -1.12 -4.49
CA PRO A 63 -11.05 0.23 -4.19
C PRO A 63 -11.94 0.90 -3.15
N GLY A 64 -11.31 1.51 -2.12
CA GLY A 64 -12.03 2.18 -1.03
C GLY A 64 -12.52 1.28 0.11
N ALA A 65 -12.27 -0.03 0.07
CA ALA A 65 -12.83 -0.98 1.05
C ALA A 65 -11.91 -1.29 2.25
N TRP A 66 -10.71 -0.70 2.32
CA TRP A 66 -9.72 -1.02 3.36
C TRP A 66 -10.01 -0.38 4.73
N ALA A 67 -10.65 0.78 4.75
CA ALA A 67 -10.90 1.53 5.98
C ALA A 67 -12.14 2.41 5.82
N PRO A 68 -12.80 2.80 6.94
CA PRO A 68 -13.97 3.67 6.90
C PRO A 68 -13.67 5.09 6.40
N SER A 69 -12.41 5.54 6.48
CA SER A 69 -12.02 6.93 6.22
C SER A 69 -10.87 7.02 5.20
N LEU A 70 -11.23 7.22 3.93
CA LEU A 70 -10.31 7.64 2.87
C LEU A 70 -9.85 9.08 3.12
N LEU A 71 -8.55 9.34 3.01
CA LEU A 71 -7.97 10.68 3.16
C LEU A 71 -7.70 11.32 1.80
N HIS A 72 -6.88 10.66 0.99
CA HIS A 72 -6.49 11.14 -0.33
C HIS A 72 -6.43 9.99 -1.31
N GLU A 73 -6.84 10.28 -2.54
CA GLU A 73 -6.63 9.43 -3.71
C GLU A 73 -5.75 10.19 -4.71
N PHE A 74 -4.68 9.55 -5.16
CA PHE A 74 -3.71 10.09 -6.10
C PHE A 74 -3.77 9.29 -7.40
N ARG A 75 -4.00 9.95 -8.53
CA ARG A 75 -3.80 9.33 -9.85
C ARG A 75 -2.33 9.35 -10.18
N LEU A 76 -1.71 8.17 -10.26
CA LEU A 76 -0.28 8.03 -10.49
C LEU A 76 0.09 7.96 -11.97
N GLY A 77 -0.87 7.60 -12.82
CA GLY A 77 -0.67 7.49 -14.26
C GLY A 77 -1.31 6.23 -14.80
N ARG A 78 -0.74 5.70 -15.90
CA ARG A 78 -1.25 4.51 -16.58
C ARG A 78 -0.15 3.48 -16.76
N THR A 79 -0.46 2.22 -16.50
CA THR A 79 0.44 1.10 -16.77
C THR A 79 0.18 0.53 -18.16
N ARG A 80 1.25 0.05 -18.81
CA ARG A 80 1.17 -0.71 -20.08
C ARG A 80 1.06 -2.22 -19.87
N LEU A 81 1.06 -2.66 -18.61
CA LEU A 81 0.89 -4.07 -18.28
C LEU A 81 -0.59 -4.44 -18.43
N THR A 82 -0.86 -5.62 -18.98
CA THR A 82 -2.21 -6.20 -19.01
C THR A 82 -2.61 -6.70 -17.63
N GLU A 83 -3.89 -7.03 -17.41
CA GLU A 83 -4.33 -7.64 -16.15
C GLU A 83 -3.60 -8.97 -15.88
N LEU A 84 -3.24 -9.73 -16.93
CA LEU A 84 -2.46 -10.97 -16.80
C LEU A 84 -1.03 -10.68 -16.35
N ASP A 85 -0.36 -9.69 -16.96
CA ASP A 85 0.99 -9.28 -16.56
C ASP A 85 1.01 -8.78 -15.10
N VAL A 86 -0.02 -8.04 -14.69
CA VAL A 86 -0.18 -7.58 -13.30
C VAL A 86 -0.39 -8.77 -12.36
N ASN A 87 -1.18 -9.77 -12.74
CA ASN A 87 -1.37 -10.96 -11.90
C ASN A 87 -0.08 -11.76 -11.74
N ASP A 88 0.75 -11.88 -12.78
CA ASP A 88 2.05 -12.55 -12.68
C ASP A 88 3.03 -11.75 -11.81
N LEU A 89 3.06 -10.43 -11.98
CA LEU A 89 3.77 -9.51 -11.09
C LEU A 89 3.35 -9.67 -9.62
N ILE A 90 2.05 -9.79 -9.35
CA ILE A 90 1.53 -9.99 -7.99
C ILE A 90 2.03 -11.31 -7.40
N LYS A 91 2.08 -12.42 -8.15
CA LYS A 91 2.59 -13.69 -7.63
C LYS A 91 4.05 -13.56 -7.17
N GLU A 92 4.87 -12.86 -7.95
CA GLU A 92 6.26 -12.59 -7.55
C GLU A 92 6.33 -11.73 -6.28
N LEU A 93 5.44 -10.73 -6.16
CA LEU A 93 5.35 -9.91 -4.96
C LEU A 93 4.82 -10.70 -3.76
N GLU A 94 3.91 -11.65 -3.94
CA GLU A 94 3.41 -12.52 -2.86
C GLU A 94 4.54 -13.36 -2.25
N ASP A 95 5.45 -13.87 -3.07
CA ASP A 95 6.65 -14.60 -2.63
C ASP A 95 7.65 -13.67 -1.93
N ALA A 96 7.87 -12.47 -2.47
CA ALA A 96 8.79 -11.50 -1.91
C ALA A 96 8.27 -10.85 -0.62
N TRP A 97 6.95 -10.72 -0.46
CA TRP A 97 6.31 -10.00 0.64
C TRP A 97 5.48 -10.93 1.54
N PRO A 98 6.14 -11.79 2.35
CA PRO A 98 5.43 -12.64 3.29
C PRO A 98 4.84 -11.82 4.44
N SER A 99 3.69 -12.26 4.96
CA SER A 99 2.98 -11.64 6.08
C SER A 99 3.88 -11.47 7.32
N CYS A 100 4.71 -12.47 7.63
CA CYS A 100 5.63 -12.44 8.77
C CYS A 100 6.82 -11.47 8.60
N GLY A 101 7.02 -10.97 7.37
CA GLY A 101 8.04 -9.99 7.03
C GLY A 101 7.66 -8.56 7.41
N TYR A 102 6.41 -8.27 7.76
CA TYR A 102 5.96 -6.90 8.04
C TYR A 102 6.77 -6.24 9.17
N ARG A 103 7.23 -5.01 8.92
CA ARG A 103 7.94 -4.15 9.87
C ARG A 103 7.40 -2.73 9.75
N LEU A 104 6.92 -2.17 10.86
CA LEU A 104 6.25 -0.87 10.87
C LEU A 104 7.03 0.25 10.17
N LEU A 105 8.35 0.28 10.29
CA LEU A 105 9.20 1.39 9.82
C LEU A 105 10.07 1.07 8.60
N SER A 106 10.15 -0.19 8.19
CA SER A 106 11.15 -0.61 7.19
C SER A 106 10.63 -1.60 6.17
N ARG A 107 9.38 -2.07 6.33
CA ARG A 107 8.72 -3.03 5.45
C ARG A 107 7.23 -3.04 5.72
N ASN A 108 6.55 -1.96 5.31
CA ASN A 108 5.12 -1.74 5.54
C ASN A 108 4.37 -1.54 4.20
N CYS A 109 3.11 -1.11 4.26
CA CYS A 109 2.31 -0.88 3.06
C CYS A 109 2.86 0.21 2.13
N CYS A 110 3.54 1.24 2.64
CA CYS A 110 4.17 2.29 1.84
C CYS A 110 5.32 1.73 1.00
N HIS A 111 6.17 0.90 1.61
CA HIS A 111 7.30 0.26 0.92
C HIS A 111 6.82 -0.69 -0.18
N PHE A 112 5.77 -1.47 0.10
CA PHE A 112 5.13 -2.33 -0.89
C PHE A 112 4.53 -1.52 -2.04
N ALA A 113 3.79 -0.45 -1.72
CA ALA A 113 3.19 0.43 -2.73
C ALA A 113 4.26 1.05 -3.63
N GLY A 114 5.41 1.44 -3.07
CA GLY A 114 6.54 1.96 -3.83
C GLY A 114 7.11 0.94 -4.81
N GLU A 115 7.46 -0.25 -4.33
CA GLU A 115 7.95 -1.32 -5.21
C GLU A 115 6.91 -1.68 -6.28
N PHE A 116 5.63 -1.78 -5.92
CA PHE A 116 4.58 -2.11 -6.86
C PHE A 116 4.40 -1.03 -7.93
N CYS A 117 4.36 0.26 -7.55
CA CYS A 117 4.26 1.38 -8.51
C CYS A 117 5.47 1.46 -9.45
N ASP A 118 6.67 1.21 -8.94
CA ASP A 118 7.89 1.14 -9.77
C ASP A 118 7.78 0.01 -10.80
N ARG A 119 7.33 -1.18 -10.39
CA ARG A 119 7.15 -2.34 -11.28
C ARG A 119 5.99 -2.17 -12.27
N LEU A 120 4.96 -1.40 -11.92
CA LEU A 120 3.87 -1.00 -12.83
C LEU A 120 4.30 0.06 -13.86
N GLY A 121 5.48 0.68 -13.69
CA GLY A 121 6.01 1.69 -14.60
C GLY A 121 5.36 3.07 -14.47
N VAL A 122 4.67 3.35 -13.36
CA VAL A 122 4.03 4.66 -13.09
C VAL A 122 4.91 5.61 -12.28
N GLY A 123 6.12 5.18 -11.93
CA GLY A 123 7.11 5.98 -11.22
C GLY A 123 6.96 5.92 -9.70
N PRO A 124 7.85 6.64 -8.97
CA PRO A 124 7.91 6.57 -7.53
C PRO A 124 6.68 7.22 -6.88
N LEU A 125 6.38 6.81 -5.65
CA LEU A 125 5.30 7.41 -4.87
C LEU A 125 5.51 8.92 -4.72
N PRO A 126 4.45 9.73 -4.71
CA PRO A 126 4.56 11.15 -4.40
C PRO A 126 5.27 11.35 -3.05
N ASP A 127 6.13 12.37 -2.95
CA ASP A 127 6.82 12.72 -1.70
C ASP A 127 5.87 12.86 -0.50
N ALA A 128 4.63 13.27 -0.75
CA ALA A 128 3.58 13.37 0.25
C ALA A 128 3.24 12.02 0.93
N VAL A 129 3.39 10.90 0.22
CA VAL A 129 3.18 9.55 0.73
C VAL A 129 4.45 9.04 1.44
N MET A 130 5.63 9.36 0.91
CA MET A 130 6.93 8.99 1.49
C MET A 130 7.26 9.75 2.79
N ARG A 131 6.61 10.89 3.04
CA ARG A 131 6.73 11.66 4.29
C ARG A 131 5.83 11.16 5.43
N LEU A 132 5.07 10.10 5.20
CA LEU A 132 4.19 9.47 6.19
C LEU A 132 4.85 8.30 6.93
N ASP A 133 6.10 7.95 6.58
CA ASP A 133 6.97 6.98 7.26
C ASP A 133 7.77 7.62 8.42
#